data_AF-A0A7C5F147-F1
#
_entry.id   AF-A0A7C5F147-F1
#
_cell.length_a   1.000
_cell.length_b   1.000
_cell.length_c   1.000
_cell.angle_alpha   90.00
_cell.angle_beta   90.00
_cell.angle_gamma   90.00
#
_symmetry.space_group_name_H-M   'P 1'
#
loop_
_entity.id
_entity.type
_entity.pdbx_description
1 polymer ?
#
loop_
_entity_poly.entity_id
_entity_poly.type
_entity_poly.pdbx_seq_one_letter_code
_entity_poly.pdbx_strand_id
1 'polypeptide(L)'
;MAYAVYLEVAPDGLTMAHVVDLPGCVVRAPTREEAIRRLPEAIRGYLAWLRRHGEPAPAEEEVSVEVAGESTGFGPFSSGDAAALFPPDRCPITPQEVERYLRLMAYSRADLLALAGDLPDEALDYRAFPQSRTIRQILRHIGNAEKWYVSRLLPPERLPLEWESDETLPLFEFLEMERRTAVACLRRLGEEERAGLFYPTHWTEHPEEPWTARKALRRFLEHEREHTEEIREVLSLQRRRLLAHLAAARSRLLETLLGLDEETLIGTAAVGEWTAKDVLAHVAAWDRWACEQTGRMAKGEEPDLSAAGDEDAFNALAVAAWRNRPLEEVLAELQEARAAWVGQLKRLPEEEFFRRRPLGGGEWDFPGWLKVYRRHEDEHAAALAEWRKAHLRVKSGSKALLSASLAAGREELLAAAELVSPEEQASRPVCGVWTLQDVLGHIADWEAYLLAGLRDMAAGRPPQVEYVPDEEAWNRTYALARRNQPWETVWADFQGVHQALLEVLEGMGQADLERAFPGVWEEETLPYAWFLLVLEHAREHADDLRRAYAV
;
A
#
# COMPACT_ATOMS: atom_id res chain seq x y z
N MET A 1 18.45 -23.35 -14.74
CA MET A 1 18.59 -24.50 -13.82
C MET A 1 17.21 -24.94 -13.32
N ALA A 2 17.01 -26.25 -13.12
CA ALA A 2 15.79 -26.79 -12.51
C ALA A 2 15.98 -26.93 -10.99
N TYR A 3 15.07 -26.36 -10.21
CA TYR A 3 15.08 -26.43 -8.75
C TYR A 3 14.01 -27.40 -8.24
N ALA A 4 14.40 -28.31 -7.35
CA ALA A 4 13.47 -29.20 -6.66
C ALA A 4 12.70 -28.41 -5.60
N VAL A 5 11.37 -28.47 -5.65
CA VAL A 5 10.49 -27.77 -4.73
C VAL A 5 9.59 -28.74 -3.96
N TYR A 6 9.37 -28.44 -2.68
CA TYR A 6 8.48 -29.22 -1.81
C TYR A 6 7.31 -28.35 -1.39
N LEU A 7 6.10 -28.91 -1.34
CA LEU A 7 4.88 -28.18 -1.00
C LEU A 7 4.29 -28.69 0.31
N GLU A 8 3.80 -27.77 1.14
CA GLU A 8 2.89 -28.04 2.25
C GLU A 8 1.55 -27.39 1.91
N VAL A 9 0.47 -28.18 1.84
CA VAL A 9 -0.85 -27.73 1.38
C VAL A 9 -1.87 -27.94 2.50
N ALA A 10 -2.46 -26.84 2.97
CA ALA A 10 -3.53 -26.84 3.96
C ALA A 10 -4.83 -27.47 3.42
N PRO A 11 -5.76 -27.89 4.30
CA PRO A 11 -7.07 -28.39 3.87
C PRO A 11 -7.89 -27.42 3.02
N ASP A 12 -7.71 -26.11 3.21
CA ASP A 12 -8.38 -25.04 2.47
C ASP A 12 -7.64 -24.63 1.18
N GLY A 13 -6.50 -25.26 0.87
CA GLY A 13 -5.70 -25.01 -0.32
C GLY A 13 -4.53 -24.04 -0.12
N LEU A 14 -4.44 -23.34 1.02
CA LEU A 14 -3.30 -22.48 1.34
C LEU A 14 -2.01 -23.29 1.24
N THR A 15 -1.05 -22.80 0.44
CA THR A 15 0.15 -23.57 0.12
C THR A 15 1.41 -22.79 0.48
N MET A 16 2.35 -23.49 1.12
CA MET A 16 3.73 -23.04 1.29
C MET A 16 4.66 -23.90 0.42
N ALA A 17 5.40 -23.27 -0.48
CA ALA A 17 6.39 -23.91 -1.33
C ALA A 17 7.81 -23.61 -0.81
N HIS A 18 8.66 -24.64 -0.78
CA HIS A 18 10.01 -24.59 -0.23
C HIS A 18 11.03 -24.99 -1.29
N VAL A 19 12.06 -24.15 -1.50
CA VAL A 19 13.18 -24.46 -2.40
C VAL A 19 14.37 -24.90 -1.55
N VAL A 20 14.49 -26.21 -1.31
CA VAL A 20 15.43 -26.75 -0.31
C VAL A 20 16.90 -26.48 -0.66
N ASP A 21 17.24 -26.42 -1.95
CA ASP A 21 18.59 -26.08 -2.44
C ASP A 21 18.97 -24.60 -2.20
N LEU A 22 17.96 -23.75 -1.91
CA LEU A 22 18.09 -22.33 -1.61
C LEU A 22 17.50 -22.04 -0.22
N PRO A 23 18.23 -22.36 0.87
CA PRO A 23 17.69 -22.27 2.23
C PRO A 23 17.06 -20.93 2.57
N GLY A 24 15.79 -20.95 3.00
CA GLY A 24 15.02 -19.75 3.28
C GLY A 24 14.18 -19.23 2.11
N CYS A 25 14.36 -19.74 0.89
CA CYS A 25 13.55 -19.36 -0.27
C CYS A 25 12.21 -20.11 -0.24
N VAL A 26 11.16 -19.38 0.14
CA VAL A 26 9.79 -19.90 0.26
C VAL A 26 8.79 -19.00 -0.45
N VAL A 27 7.66 -19.58 -0.83
CA VAL A 27 6.49 -18.86 -1.34
C VAL A 27 5.28 -19.33 -0.57
N ARG A 28 4.52 -18.40 -0.01
CA ARG A 28 3.19 -18.66 0.55
C ARG A 28 2.13 -18.08 -0.39
N ALA A 29 1.13 -18.87 -0.76
CA ALA A 29 0.07 -18.43 -1.65
C ALA A 29 -1.27 -19.12 -1.35
N PRO A 30 -2.41 -18.49 -1.68
CA PRO A 30 -3.74 -19.05 -1.40
C PRO A 30 -4.02 -20.42 -2.05
N THR A 31 -3.30 -20.75 -3.14
CA THR A 31 -3.45 -22.03 -3.84
C THR A 31 -2.11 -22.62 -4.24
N ARG A 32 -2.12 -23.93 -4.50
CA ARG A 32 -0.98 -24.69 -4.99
C ARG A 32 -0.44 -24.14 -6.31
N GLU A 33 -1.34 -23.89 -7.25
CA GLU A 33 -1.00 -23.40 -8.59
C GLU A 33 -0.36 -22.01 -8.51
N GLU A 34 -0.88 -21.15 -7.64
CA GLU A 34 -0.36 -19.81 -7.41
C GLU A 34 1.03 -19.85 -6.76
N ALA A 35 1.24 -20.74 -5.79
CA ALA A 35 2.56 -20.93 -5.18
C ALA A 35 3.61 -21.34 -6.24
N ILE A 36 3.27 -22.30 -7.10
CA ILE A 36 4.15 -22.76 -8.20
C ILE A 36 4.43 -21.64 -9.19
N ARG A 37 3.41 -20.84 -9.54
CA ARG A 37 3.53 -19.72 -10.48
C ARG A 37 4.49 -18.63 -9.98
N ARG A 38 4.50 -18.37 -8.67
CA ARG A 38 5.36 -17.34 -8.02
C ARG A 38 6.81 -17.80 -7.78
N LEU A 39 7.08 -19.10 -7.72
CA LEU A 39 8.41 -19.64 -7.40
C LEU A 39 9.56 -19.11 -8.30
N PRO A 40 9.42 -19.01 -9.64
CA PRO A 40 10.51 -18.51 -10.47
C PRO A 40 10.96 -17.10 -10.11
N GLU A 41 10.03 -16.22 -9.73
CA GLU A 41 10.34 -14.86 -9.30
C GLU A 41 10.97 -14.85 -7.91
N ALA A 42 10.42 -15.63 -6.97
CA ALA A 42 10.99 -15.77 -5.62
C ALA A 42 12.45 -16.30 -5.66
N ILE A 43 12.74 -17.27 -6.53
CA ILE A 43 14.09 -17.80 -6.75
C ILE A 43 15.01 -16.70 -7.31
N ARG A 44 14.58 -15.95 -8.33
CA ARG A 44 15.37 -14.83 -8.87
C ARG A 44 15.67 -13.77 -7.79
N GLY A 45 14.67 -13.42 -6.98
CA GLY A 45 14.82 -12.51 -5.85
C GLY A 45 15.82 -13.03 -4.81
N TYR A 46 15.75 -14.32 -4.47
CA TYR A 46 16.69 -14.97 -3.55
C TYR A 46 18.13 -14.99 -4.08
N LEU A 47 18.33 -15.30 -5.37
CA LEU A 47 19.66 -15.28 -5.97
C LEU A 47 20.24 -13.85 -6.00
N ALA A 48 19.42 -12.84 -6.25
CA ALA A 48 19.83 -11.44 -6.13
C ALA A 48 20.18 -11.06 -4.68
N TRP A 49 19.40 -11.55 -3.71
CA TRP A 49 19.67 -11.38 -2.28
C TRP A 49 21.01 -11.97 -1.86
N LEU A 50 21.34 -13.19 -2.31
CA LEU A 50 22.65 -13.80 -2.10
C LEU A 50 23.78 -12.91 -2.65
N ARG A 51 23.67 -12.44 -3.90
CA ARG A 51 24.69 -11.56 -4.51
C ARG A 51 24.86 -10.25 -3.77
N ARG A 52 23.76 -9.64 -3.30
CA ARG A 52 23.79 -8.38 -2.52
C ARG A 52 24.62 -8.52 -1.24
N HIS A 53 24.55 -9.68 -0.59
CA HIS A 53 25.34 -10.02 0.59
C HIS A 53 26.72 -10.61 0.26
N GLY A 54 27.10 -10.66 -1.02
CA GLY A 54 28.40 -11.16 -1.47
C GLY A 54 28.51 -12.69 -1.55
N GLU A 55 27.41 -13.43 -1.44
CA GLU A 55 27.41 -14.88 -1.65
C GLU A 55 27.49 -15.23 -3.15
N PRO A 56 28.19 -16.32 -3.51
CA PRO A 56 28.18 -16.83 -4.87
C PRO A 56 26.77 -17.27 -5.28
N ALA A 57 26.23 -16.63 -6.31
CA ALA A 57 24.96 -17.01 -6.93
C ALA A 57 24.98 -16.69 -8.44
N PRO A 58 24.37 -17.54 -9.29
CA PRO A 58 24.32 -17.31 -10.74
C PRO A 58 23.59 -15.99 -11.04
N ALA A 59 24.09 -15.24 -12.03
CA ALA A 59 23.65 -13.86 -12.28
C ALA A 59 22.20 -13.79 -12.80
N GLU A 60 21.81 -14.66 -13.73
CA GLU A 60 20.48 -14.71 -14.35
C GLU A 60 20.39 -16.00 -15.18
N GLU A 61 19.54 -16.94 -14.76
CA GLU A 61 19.25 -18.15 -15.52
C GLU A 61 17.76 -18.29 -15.78
N GLU A 62 17.42 -19.04 -16.82
CA GLU A 62 16.09 -19.62 -16.98
C GLU A 62 15.81 -20.53 -15.78
N VAL A 63 14.94 -20.07 -14.88
CA VAL A 63 14.52 -20.80 -13.68
C VAL A 63 13.37 -21.70 -14.05
N SER A 64 13.56 -23.01 -13.91
CA SER A 64 12.47 -23.99 -13.93
C SER A 64 12.34 -24.63 -12.55
N VAL A 65 11.12 -25.10 -12.24
CA VAL A 65 10.80 -25.73 -10.96
C VAL A 65 10.23 -27.11 -11.20
N GLU A 66 10.63 -28.07 -10.37
CA GLU A 66 10.13 -29.44 -10.38
C GLU A 66 9.59 -29.77 -8.99
N VAL A 67 8.31 -30.12 -8.88
CA VAL A 67 7.70 -30.50 -7.60
C VAL A 67 8.21 -31.89 -7.22
N ALA A 68 9.11 -31.93 -6.24
CA ALA A 68 9.79 -33.15 -5.78
C ALA A 68 9.01 -33.87 -4.66
N GLY A 69 8.07 -33.20 -3.99
CA GLY A 69 7.21 -33.82 -2.99
C GLY A 69 6.17 -32.87 -2.41
N GLU A 70 5.08 -33.42 -1.90
CA GLU A 70 3.97 -32.66 -1.32
C GLU A 70 3.52 -33.29 -0.01
N SER A 71 3.24 -32.46 1.00
CA SER A 71 2.56 -32.83 2.24
C SER A 71 1.20 -32.13 2.28
N THR A 72 0.13 -32.88 2.53
CA THR A 72 -1.26 -32.37 2.44
C THR A 72 -1.97 -32.46 3.77
N GLY A 73 -2.82 -31.47 4.08
CA GLY A 73 -3.69 -31.43 5.25
C GLY A 73 -3.08 -30.75 6.48
N PHE A 74 -1.81 -30.34 6.42
CA PHE A 74 -1.11 -29.61 7.47
C PHE A 74 0.05 -28.81 6.87
N GLY A 75 0.60 -27.88 7.65
CA GLY A 75 1.77 -27.08 7.31
C GLY A 75 1.89 -25.88 8.24
N PRO A 76 3.00 -25.13 8.16
CA PRO A 76 3.32 -24.09 9.13
C PRO A 76 2.61 -22.75 8.80
N PHE A 77 1.28 -22.76 8.82
CA PHE A 77 0.47 -21.61 8.40
C PHE A 77 0.20 -20.61 9.54
N SER A 78 0.23 -21.10 10.77
CA SER A 78 0.03 -20.36 12.02
C SER A 78 1.17 -20.62 13.00
N SER A 79 1.25 -19.77 14.02
CA SER A 79 2.25 -19.91 15.08
C SER A 79 2.06 -21.22 15.84
N GLY A 80 3.08 -22.09 15.81
CA GLY A 80 3.07 -23.37 16.52
C GLY A 80 2.59 -24.57 15.70
N ASP A 81 2.11 -24.34 14.47
CA ASP A 81 1.69 -25.42 13.56
C ASP A 81 2.84 -26.39 13.24
N ALA A 82 2.50 -27.66 13.07
CA ALA A 82 3.43 -28.67 12.57
C ALA A 82 3.94 -28.34 11.16
N ALA A 83 5.21 -28.69 10.89
CA ALA A 83 5.84 -28.55 9.59
C ALA A 83 6.32 -29.90 9.04
N ALA A 84 6.30 -30.05 7.73
CA ALA A 84 6.72 -31.27 7.07
C ALA A 84 8.21 -31.56 7.27
N LEU A 85 8.54 -32.85 7.40
CA LEU A 85 9.91 -33.35 7.36
C LEU A 85 10.18 -33.91 5.95
N PHE A 86 10.82 -33.11 5.10
CA PHE A 86 11.08 -33.50 3.72
C PHE A 86 12.21 -34.53 3.62
N PRO A 87 12.28 -35.34 2.54
CA PRO A 87 13.37 -36.30 2.36
C PRO A 87 14.78 -35.71 2.53
N PRO A 88 15.12 -34.51 2.01
CA PRO A 88 16.43 -33.91 2.24
C PRO A 88 16.69 -33.55 3.71
N ASP A 89 15.65 -33.21 4.49
CA ASP A 89 15.78 -32.85 5.91
C ASP A 89 16.30 -34.01 6.77
N ARG A 90 16.22 -35.26 6.27
CA ARG A 90 16.67 -36.47 6.97
C ARG A 90 18.18 -36.69 6.85
N CYS A 91 18.86 -36.02 5.92
CA CYS A 91 20.30 -36.12 5.78
C CYS A 91 20.99 -35.40 6.95
N PRO A 92 21.92 -36.06 7.67
CA PRO A 92 22.70 -35.40 8.72
C PRO A 92 23.33 -34.11 8.20
N ILE A 93 23.29 -33.06 9.02
CA ILE A 93 23.87 -31.76 8.62
C ILE A 93 25.35 -31.69 9.01
N THR A 94 26.21 -31.31 8.07
CA THR A 94 27.65 -31.16 8.32
C THR A 94 27.94 -29.86 9.08
N PRO A 95 29.08 -29.73 9.78
CA PRO A 95 29.43 -28.48 10.46
C PRO A 95 29.57 -27.31 9.47
N GLN A 96 30.05 -27.57 8.25
CA GLN A 96 30.17 -26.54 7.21
C GLN A 96 28.80 -26.05 6.73
N GLU A 97 27.82 -26.95 6.61
CA GLU A 97 26.44 -26.56 6.29
C GLU A 97 25.82 -25.75 7.44
N VAL A 98 26.03 -26.15 8.70
CA VAL A 98 25.57 -25.35 9.85
C VAL A 98 26.12 -23.92 9.77
N GLU A 99 27.43 -23.74 9.57
CA GLU A 99 28.00 -22.39 9.43
C GLU A 99 27.48 -21.63 8.21
N ARG A 100 27.12 -22.32 7.12
CA ARG A 100 26.43 -21.68 5.98
C ARG A 100 25.05 -21.17 6.40
N TYR A 101 24.23 -21.98 7.08
CA TYR A 101 22.93 -21.53 7.58
C TYR A 101 23.06 -20.36 8.54
N LEU A 102 24.00 -20.42 9.51
CA LEU A 102 24.22 -19.34 10.46
C LEU A 102 24.62 -18.03 9.78
N ARG A 103 25.40 -18.11 8.69
CA ARG A 103 25.76 -16.93 7.88
C ARG A 103 24.55 -16.35 7.13
N LEU A 104 23.72 -17.20 6.51
CA LEU A 104 22.48 -16.75 5.87
C LEU A 104 21.49 -16.14 6.88
N MET A 105 21.41 -16.70 8.09
CA MET A 105 20.63 -16.13 9.19
C MET A 105 21.16 -14.76 9.58
N ALA A 106 22.48 -14.56 9.63
CA ALA A 106 23.06 -13.25 9.91
C ALA A 106 22.67 -12.20 8.86
N TYR A 107 22.68 -12.55 7.57
CA TYR A 107 22.19 -11.67 6.51
C TYR A 107 20.70 -11.36 6.65
N SER A 108 19.88 -12.38 6.94
CA SER A 108 18.44 -12.22 7.17
C SER A 108 18.15 -11.24 8.32
N ARG A 109 18.88 -11.37 9.44
CA ARG A 109 18.73 -10.44 10.59
C ARG A 109 19.23 -9.03 10.27
N ALA A 110 20.31 -8.91 9.52
CA ALA A 110 20.79 -7.59 9.09
C ALA A 110 19.73 -6.87 8.24
N ASP A 111 19.08 -7.58 7.32
CA ASP A 111 18.00 -7.02 6.50
C ASP A 111 16.74 -6.70 7.31
N LEU A 112 16.35 -7.56 8.26
CA LEU A 112 15.24 -7.29 9.18
C LEU A 112 15.49 -6.02 10.00
N LEU A 113 16.70 -5.86 10.55
CA LEU A 113 17.06 -4.68 11.34
C LEU A 113 17.22 -3.43 10.47
N ALA A 114 17.70 -3.55 9.23
CA ALA A 114 17.71 -2.43 8.29
C ALA A 114 16.30 -1.93 7.95
N LEU A 115 15.31 -2.85 7.92
CA LEU A 115 13.90 -2.51 7.68
C LEU A 115 13.21 -1.95 8.93
N ALA A 116 13.47 -2.54 10.11
CA ALA A 116 12.64 -2.32 11.29
C ALA A 116 13.35 -1.64 12.48
N GLY A 117 14.68 -1.60 12.50
CA GLY A 117 15.49 -1.21 13.64
C GLY A 117 15.30 0.25 14.08
N ASP A 118 15.11 1.15 13.10
CA ASP A 118 14.97 2.59 13.32
C ASP A 118 13.52 3.09 13.11
N LEU A 119 12.54 2.17 13.09
CA LEU A 119 11.15 2.55 12.89
C LEU A 119 10.61 3.35 14.09
N PRO A 120 9.80 4.39 13.86
CA PRO A 120 9.05 5.06 14.91
C PRO A 120 8.10 4.09 15.62
N ASP A 121 7.83 4.32 16.92
CA ASP A 121 6.82 3.56 17.67
C ASP A 121 5.46 3.52 16.96
N GLU A 122 5.07 4.62 16.33
CA GLU A 122 3.83 4.66 15.55
C GLU A 122 3.82 3.67 14.37
N ALA A 123 4.95 3.45 13.69
CA ALA A 123 5.04 2.42 12.65
C ALA A 123 5.12 1.02 13.27
N LEU A 124 5.87 0.85 14.37
CA LEU A 124 5.94 -0.43 15.08
C LEU A 124 4.58 -0.91 15.59
N ASP A 125 3.74 0.01 16.04
CA ASP A 125 2.41 -0.25 16.60
C ASP A 125 1.28 -0.07 15.58
N TYR A 126 1.62 0.29 14.33
CA TYR A 126 0.65 0.36 13.25
C TYR A 126 0.02 -1.01 13.01
N ARG A 127 -1.29 -0.99 12.80
CA ARG A 127 -2.13 -2.16 12.61
C ARG A 127 -2.81 -2.01 11.25
N ALA A 128 -2.54 -2.95 10.35
CA ALA A 128 -3.08 -2.97 8.99
C ALA A 128 -4.59 -3.22 8.99
N PHE A 129 -5.05 -4.16 9.83
CA PHE A 129 -6.45 -4.53 10.03
C PHE A 129 -6.71 -4.84 11.51
N PRO A 130 -7.94 -4.75 12.03
CA PRO A 130 -8.21 -4.98 13.47
C PRO A 130 -7.60 -6.28 14.03
N GLN A 131 -7.60 -7.37 13.25
CA GLN A 131 -7.04 -8.67 13.67
C GLN A 131 -5.57 -8.89 13.29
N SER A 132 -4.92 -8.00 12.52
CA SER A 132 -3.52 -8.20 12.09
C SER A 132 -2.54 -7.99 13.24
N ARG A 133 -1.39 -8.67 13.21
CA ARG A 133 -0.28 -8.36 14.12
C ARG A 133 0.30 -6.99 13.77
N THR A 134 0.76 -6.24 14.79
CA THR A 134 1.63 -5.07 14.55
C THR A 134 3.04 -5.52 14.24
N ILE A 135 3.87 -4.65 13.66
CA ILE A 135 5.29 -4.93 13.42
C ILE A 135 5.99 -5.31 14.73
N ARG A 136 5.68 -4.63 15.84
CA ARG A 136 6.18 -4.96 17.18
C ARG A 136 5.86 -6.40 17.58
N GLN A 137 4.63 -6.85 17.32
CA GLN A 137 4.19 -8.21 17.61
C GLN A 137 4.86 -9.23 16.69
N ILE A 138 5.07 -8.90 15.41
CA ILE A 138 5.79 -9.76 14.45
C ILE A 138 7.25 -9.93 14.90
N LEU A 139 7.94 -8.84 15.25
CA LEU A 139 9.32 -8.89 15.75
C LEU A 139 9.45 -9.73 17.02
N ARG A 140 8.53 -9.56 17.99
CA ARG A 140 8.49 -10.40 19.19
C ARG A 140 8.27 -11.87 18.84
N HIS A 141 7.39 -12.14 17.87
CA HIS A 141 7.13 -13.49 17.39
C HIS A 141 8.36 -14.14 16.74
N ILE A 142 9.13 -13.39 15.94
CA ILE A 142 10.40 -13.86 15.36
C ILE A 142 11.34 -14.32 16.46
N GLY A 143 11.63 -13.46 17.46
CA GLY A 143 12.53 -13.83 18.56
C GLY A 143 12.06 -15.07 19.34
N ASN A 144 10.76 -15.14 19.65
CA ASN A 144 10.19 -16.32 20.33
C ASN A 144 10.33 -17.62 19.52
N ALA A 145 10.30 -17.54 18.20
CA ALA A 145 10.50 -18.71 17.34
C ALA A 145 11.95 -19.23 17.40
N GLU A 146 12.94 -18.36 17.64
CA GLU A 146 14.36 -18.75 17.66
C GLU A 146 14.65 -19.74 18.79
N LYS A 147 14.23 -19.43 20.02
CA LYS A 147 14.28 -20.38 21.15
C LYS A 147 13.42 -21.62 20.91
N TRP A 148 12.26 -21.47 20.27
CA TRP A 148 11.34 -22.57 19.98
C TRP A 148 11.97 -23.60 19.02
N TYR A 149 12.70 -23.16 18.00
CA TYR A 149 13.40 -24.07 17.07
C TYR A 149 14.58 -24.78 17.74
N VAL A 150 15.31 -24.11 18.63
CA VAL A 150 16.40 -24.75 19.39
C VAL A 150 15.86 -25.80 20.36
N SER A 151 14.70 -25.56 20.99
CA SER A 151 14.06 -26.54 21.87
C SER A 151 13.57 -27.80 21.16
N ARG A 152 13.50 -27.81 19.81
CA ARG A 152 13.25 -29.03 19.03
C ARG A 152 14.45 -29.97 18.99
N LEU A 153 15.66 -29.46 19.25
CA LEU A 153 16.92 -30.21 19.09
C LEU A 153 17.58 -30.55 20.43
N LEU A 154 17.31 -29.77 21.47
CA LEU A 154 17.95 -29.89 22.77
C LEU A 154 16.92 -30.22 23.86
N PRO A 155 17.27 -31.08 24.84
CA PRO A 155 16.42 -31.32 25.98
C PRO A 155 16.38 -30.08 26.90
N PRO A 156 15.31 -29.91 27.72
CA PRO A 156 15.11 -28.72 28.55
C PRO A 156 16.31 -28.35 29.44
N GLU A 157 17.00 -29.34 30.00
CA GLU A 157 18.14 -29.13 30.91
C GLU A 157 19.37 -28.53 30.23
N ARG A 158 19.38 -28.52 28.89
CA ARG A 158 20.45 -27.94 28.06
C ARG A 158 20.06 -26.62 27.42
N LEU A 159 18.82 -26.16 27.63
CA LEU A 159 18.39 -24.84 27.15
C LEU A 159 19.02 -23.74 28.03
N PRO A 160 19.47 -22.63 27.43
CA PRO A 160 19.99 -21.48 28.16
C PRO A 160 18.99 -20.88 29.15
N LEU A 161 19.42 -20.66 30.40
CA LEU A 161 18.62 -20.04 31.45
C LEU A 161 18.17 -18.60 31.12
N GLU A 162 18.91 -17.90 30.24
CA GLU A 162 18.55 -16.53 29.84
C GLU A 162 17.20 -16.44 29.11
N TRP A 163 16.68 -17.54 28.56
CA TRP A 163 15.33 -17.64 27.96
C TRP A 163 14.19 -17.78 28.99
N GLU A 164 14.49 -17.94 30.28
CA GLU A 164 13.45 -18.01 31.33
C GLU A 164 12.96 -16.62 31.77
N SER A 165 13.61 -15.53 31.35
CA SER A 165 13.34 -14.17 31.84
C SER A 165 13.42 -13.09 30.75
N ASP A 166 12.98 -13.42 29.54
CA ASP A 166 13.09 -12.55 28.37
C ASP A 166 11.90 -11.58 28.17
N GLU A 167 10.80 -11.78 28.91
CA GLU A 167 9.55 -11.05 28.74
C GLU A 167 9.68 -9.55 29.03
N THR A 168 10.61 -9.15 29.89
CA THR A 168 10.80 -7.75 30.32
C THR A 168 11.83 -6.98 29.50
N LEU A 169 12.57 -7.65 28.62
CA LEU A 169 13.59 -7.01 27.81
C LEU A 169 12.99 -6.05 26.78
N PRO A 170 13.61 -4.87 26.56
CA PRO A 170 13.30 -4.02 25.41
C PRO A 170 13.37 -4.82 24.10
N LEU A 171 12.47 -4.54 23.16
CA LEU A 171 12.25 -5.40 21.98
C LEU A 171 13.54 -5.73 21.21
N PHE A 172 14.38 -4.74 20.94
CA PHE A 172 15.60 -4.95 20.16
C PHE A 172 16.73 -5.60 20.96
N GLU A 173 16.77 -5.38 22.28
CA GLU A 173 17.65 -6.13 23.19
C GLU A 173 17.22 -7.60 23.28
N PHE A 174 15.91 -7.85 23.33
CA PHE A 174 15.32 -9.18 23.25
C PHE A 174 15.70 -9.88 21.94
N LEU A 175 15.54 -9.21 20.80
CA LEU A 175 15.91 -9.77 19.50
C LEU A 175 17.42 -10.10 19.41
N GLU A 176 18.28 -9.21 19.88
CA GLU A 176 19.74 -9.45 19.92
C GLU A 176 20.06 -10.68 20.76
N MET A 177 19.50 -10.73 21.98
CA MET A 177 19.71 -11.82 22.93
C MET A 177 19.23 -13.15 22.34
N GLU A 178 18.00 -13.22 21.81
CA GLU A 178 17.46 -14.43 21.19
C GLU A 178 18.38 -14.98 20.10
N ARG A 179 18.84 -14.10 19.21
CA ARG A 179 19.68 -14.50 18.08
C ARG A 179 21.05 -14.97 18.55
N ARG A 180 21.71 -14.21 19.42
CA ARG A 180 23.03 -14.54 19.96
C ARG A 180 23.00 -15.91 20.62
N THR A 181 21.98 -16.16 21.44
CA THR A 181 21.79 -17.39 22.20
C THR A 181 21.49 -18.58 21.29
N ALA A 182 20.55 -18.43 20.35
CA ALA A 182 20.22 -19.47 19.39
C ALA A 182 21.43 -19.88 18.54
N VAL A 183 22.19 -18.90 18.01
CA VAL A 183 23.42 -19.15 17.24
C VAL A 183 24.47 -19.89 18.07
N ALA A 184 24.65 -19.52 19.34
CA ALA A 184 25.58 -20.19 20.23
C ALA A 184 25.21 -21.66 20.48
N CYS A 185 23.92 -21.96 20.63
CA CYS A 185 23.40 -23.33 20.75
C CYS A 185 23.60 -24.12 19.45
N LEU A 186 23.19 -23.58 18.31
CA LEU A 186 23.25 -24.23 17.00
C LEU A 186 24.70 -24.53 16.56
N ARG A 187 25.64 -23.64 16.85
CA ARG A 187 27.07 -23.86 16.58
C ARG A 187 27.69 -24.98 17.43
N ARG A 188 27.11 -25.28 18.60
CA ARG A 188 27.60 -26.30 19.54
C ARG A 188 26.96 -27.68 19.34
N LEU A 189 26.10 -27.86 18.33
CA LEU A 189 25.50 -29.17 18.03
C LEU A 189 26.61 -30.19 17.72
N GLY A 190 26.63 -31.26 18.50
CA GLY A 190 27.51 -32.40 18.33
C GLY A 190 27.08 -33.29 17.18
N GLU A 191 27.74 -34.43 17.03
CA GLU A 191 27.41 -35.40 15.99
C GLU A 191 26.02 -36.01 16.18
N GLU A 192 25.65 -36.32 17.43
CA GLU A 192 24.34 -36.87 17.78
C GLU A 192 23.22 -35.89 17.44
N GLU A 193 23.32 -34.61 17.82
CA GLU A 193 22.26 -33.65 17.49
C GLU A 193 22.17 -33.35 15.98
N ARG A 194 23.29 -33.41 15.25
CA ARG A 194 23.29 -33.16 13.80
C ARG A 194 22.75 -34.32 12.97
N ALA A 195 22.79 -35.55 13.49
CA ALA A 195 22.32 -36.76 12.82
C ALA A 195 21.00 -37.32 13.40
N GLY A 196 20.58 -36.83 14.57
CA GLY A 196 19.47 -37.36 15.33
C GLY A 196 18.09 -37.00 14.78
N LEU A 197 17.10 -37.77 15.24
CA LEU A 197 15.68 -37.55 15.04
C LEU A 197 15.05 -37.31 16.42
N PHE A 198 14.50 -36.11 16.62
CA PHE A 198 14.00 -35.63 17.90
C PHE A 198 12.50 -35.44 17.87
N TYR A 199 11.88 -35.58 19.04
CA TYR A 199 10.46 -35.37 19.25
C TYR A 199 10.32 -34.36 20.39
N PRO A 200 9.62 -33.24 20.17
CA PRO A 200 9.61 -32.15 21.15
C PRO A 200 8.84 -32.58 22.40
N THR A 201 9.40 -32.22 23.56
CA THR A 201 8.79 -32.46 24.88
C THR A 201 8.43 -31.18 25.60
N HIS A 202 8.83 -30.03 25.08
CA HIS A 202 8.69 -28.72 25.68
C HIS A 202 8.10 -27.72 24.68
N TRP A 203 7.19 -26.85 25.13
CA TRP A 203 6.52 -25.82 24.31
C TRP A 203 5.97 -26.37 22.98
N THR A 204 5.24 -27.48 23.02
CA THR A 204 4.72 -28.15 21.82
C THR A 204 3.29 -28.60 21.99
N GLU A 205 2.49 -28.43 20.95
CA GLU A 205 1.17 -29.07 20.79
C GLU A 205 1.26 -30.34 19.93
N HIS A 206 2.42 -30.57 19.29
CA HIS A 206 2.69 -31.69 18.38
C HIS A 206 3.90 -32.52 18.88
N PRO A 207 3.78 -33.26 20.01
CA PRO A 207 4.86 -34.10 20.52
C PRO A 207 5.25 -35.26 19.58
N GLU A 208 4.36 -35.63 18.66
CA GLU A 208 4.57 -36.65 17.64
C GLU A 208 5.38 -36.16 16.43
N GLU A 209 5.57 -34.85 16.29
CA GLU A 209 6.22 -34.26 15.13
C GLU A 209 7.73 -34.53 15.16
N PRO A 210 8.32 -35.14 14.10
CA PRO A 210 9.74 -35.38 14.05
C PRO A 210 10.53 -34.13 13.63
N TRP A 211 11.65 -33.90 14.32
CA TRP A 211 12.59 -32.81 14.07
C TRP A 211 14.01 -33.32 13.85
N THR A 212 14.68 -32.72 12.87
CA THR A 212 16.12 -32.89 12.62
C THR A 212 16.79 -31.51 12.67
N ALA A 213 18.10 -31.47 12.90
CA ALA A 213 18.85 -30.21 12.87
C ALA A 213 18.69 -29.46 11.53
N ARG A 214 18.63 -30.19 10.40
CA ARG A 214 18.43 -29.61 9.07
C ARG A 214 17.06 -28.97 8.92
N LYS A 215 15.98 -29.66 9.35
CA LYS A 215 14.61 -29.09 9.37
C LYS A 215 14.53 -27.84 10.23
N ALA A 216 15.12 -27.87 11.44
CA ALA A 216 15.13 -26.73 12.34
C ALA A 216 15.84 -25.51 11.74
N LEU A 217 17.05 -25.69 11.19
CA LEU A 217 17.80 -24.61 10.53
C LEU A 217 17.09 -24.07 9.27
N ARG A 218 16.45 -24.95 8.49
CA ARG A 218 15.61 -24.57 7.35
C ARG A 218 14.44 -23.68 7.80
N ARG A 219 13.59 -24.17 8.71
CA ARG A 219 12.41 -23.43 9.19
C ARG A 219 12.78 -22.12 9.87
N PHE A 220 13.85 -22.10 10.66
CA PHE A 220 14.35 -20.88 11.30
C PHE A 220 14.62 -19.77 10.27
N LEU A 221 15.37 -20.08 9.21
CA LEU A 221 15.72 -19.10 8.18
C LEU A 221 14.51 -18.72 7.31
N GLU A 222 13.66 -19.69 6.96
CA GLU A 222 12.43 -19.43 6.21
C GLU A 222 11.47 -18.50 6.98
N HIS A 223 11.31 -18.74 8.29
CA HIS A 223 10.39 -18.02 9.17
C HIS A 223 10.76 -16.54 9.33
N GLU A 224 12.03 -16.21 9.60
CA GLU A 224 12.43 -14.81 9.72
C GLU A 224 12.29 -14.07 8.38
N ARG A 225 12.62 -14.72 7.26
CA ARG A 225 12.46 -14.12 5.93
C ARG A 225 11.00 -13.90 5.57
N GLU A 226 10.12 -14.86 5.85
CA GLU A 226 8.67 -14.71 5.67
C GLU A 226 8.14 -13.50 6.44
N HIS A 227 8.50 -13.37 7.72
CA HIS A 227 8.04 -12.25 8.55
C HIS A 227 8.73 -10.92 8.23
N THR A 228 9.92 -10.93 7.63
CA THR A 228 10.54 -9.71 7.08
C THR A 228 9.72 -9.16 5.91
N GLU A 229 9.23 -10.04 5.03
CA GLU A 229 8.33 -9.63 3.95
C GLU A 229 6.95 -9.21 4.48
N GLU A 230 6.40 -9.89 5.50
CA GLU A 230 5.16 -9.45 6.17
C GLU A 230 5.29 -8.03 6.73
N ILE A 231 6.42 -7.69 7.36
CA ILE A 231 6.69 -6.31 7.83
C ILE A 231 6.72 -5.33 6.66
N ARG A 232 7.36 -5.69 5.54
CA ARG A 232 7.41 -4.85 4.35
C ARG A 232 6.02 -4.60 3.75
N GLU A 233 5.16 -5.61 3.73
CA GLU A 233 3.77 -5.49 3.29
C GLU A 233 2.96 -4.57 4.20
N VAL A 234 3.14 -4.66 5.53
CA VAL A 234 2.48 -3.79 6.51
C VAL A 234 2.89 -2.33 6.30
N LEU A 235 4.19 -2.05 6.13
CA LEU A 235 4.71 -0.71 5.85
C LEU A 235 4.20 -0.17 4.50
N SER A 236 4.22 -0.99 3.45
CA SER A 236 3.71 -0.63 2.13
C SER A 236 2.22 -0.26 2.18
N LEU A 237 1.40 -1.00 2.94
CA LEU A 237 0.00 -0.66 3.15
C LEU A 237 -0.16 0.66 3.93
N GLN A 238 0.63 0.88 4.98
CA GLN A 238 0.62 2.13 5.73
C GLN A 238 0.94 3.34 4.84
N ARG A 239 1.97 3.22 3.99
CA ARG A 239 2.32 4.24 2.99
C ARG A 239 1.17 4.52 2.04
N ARG A 240 0.57 3.47 1.44
CA ARG A 240 -0.58 3.63 0.53
C ARG A 240 -1.74 4.35 1.20
N ARG A 241 -2.02 4.07 2.48
CA ARG A 241 -3.06 4.79 3.25
C ARG A 241 -2.74 6.26 3.45
N LEU A 242 -1.49 6.60 3.80
CA LEU A 242 -1.06 8.00 3.94
C LEU A 242 -1.25 8.76 2.61
N LEU A 243 -0.87 8.15 1.49
CA LEU A 243 -1.05 8.73 0.16
C LEU A 243 -2.53 8.84 -0.25
N ALA A 244 -3.36 7.84 0.07
CA ALA A 244 -4.80 7.90 -0.19
C ALA A 244 -5.48 9.03 0.60
N HIS A 245 -5.06 9.26 1.85
CA HIS A 245 -5.57 10.39 2.64
C HIS A 245 -5.09 11.75 2.13
N LEU A 246 -3.86 11.82 1.59
CA LEU A 246 -3.35 13.03 0.95
C LEU A 246 -4.12 13.36 -0.34
N ALA A 247 -4.44 12.35 -1.17
CA ALA A 247 -5.26 12.53 -2.36
C ALA A 247 -6.69 12.98 -2.01
N ALA A 248 -7.28 12.41 -0.95
CA ALA A 248 -8.59 12.80 -0.45
C ALA A 248 -8.65 14.25 0.03
N ALA A 249 -7.58 14.75 0.69
CA ALA A 249 -7.51 16.15 1.12
C ALA A 249 -7.51 17.09 -0.10
N ARG A 250 -6.80 16.75 -1.17
CA ARG A 250 -6.72 17.57 -2.39
C ARG A 250 -8.07 17.66 -3.07
N SER A 251 -8.69 16.51 -3.25
CA SER A 251 -10.00 16.38 -3.86
C SER A 251 -11.07 17.14 -3.07
N ARG A 252 -11.03 17.05 -1.73
CA ARG A 252 -11.90 17.85 -0.84
C ARG A 252 -11.65 19.34 -0.98
N LEU A 253 -10.40 19.80 -0.99
CA LEU A 253 -10.07 21.21 -1.18
C LEU A 253 -10.71 21.76 -2.47
N LEU A 254 -10.54 21.07 -3.60
CA LEU A 254 -11.09 21.53 -4.88
C LEU A 254 -12.62 21.41 -4.95
N GLU A 255 -13.20 20.37 -4.35
CA GLU A 255 -14.66 20.25 -4.19
C GLU A 255 -15.27 21.48 -3.50
N THR A 256 -14.62 21.99 -2.44
CA THR A 256 -15.15 23.15 -1.71
C THR A 256 -15.30 24.38 -2.58
N LEU A 257 -14.62 24.45 -3.74
CA LEU A 257 -14.69 25.59 -4.66
C LEU A 257 -15.66 25.37 -5.82
N LEU A 258 -16.15 24.14 -6.07
CA LEU A 258 -17.03 23.83 -7.19
C LEU A 258 -18.33 24.64 -7.14
N GLY A 259 -18.81 25.08 -8.30
CA GLY A 259 -20.02 25.91 -8.38
C GLY A 259 -19.76 27.41 -8.17
N LEU A 260 -18.50 27.81 -8.00
CA LEU A 260 -18.09 29.21 -8.08
C LEU A 260 -17.62 29.53 -9.50
N ASP A 261 -18.00 30.71 -9.99
CA ASP A 261 -17.47 31.25 -11.24
C ASP A 261 -16.03 31.75 -11.08
N GLU A 262 -15.35 31.87 -12.21
CA GLU A 262 -13.94 32.26 -12.23
C GLU A 262 -13.72 33.67 -11.66
N GLU A 263 -14.62 34.61 -11.93
CA GLU A 263 -14.54 35.98 -11.39
C GLU A 263 -14.49 35.97 -9.86
N THR A 264 -15.33 35.15 -9.22
CA THR A 264 -15.35 34.98 -7.78
C THR A 264 -14.05 34.34 -7.27
N LEU A 265 -13.55 33.31 -7.94
CA LEU A 265 -12.34 32.57 -7.54
C LEU A 265 -11.07 33.44 -7.59
N ILE A 266 -11.00 34.38 -8.53
CA ILE A 266 -9.80 35.21 -8.77
C ILE A 266 -9.92 36.65 -8.25
N GLY A 267 -11.13 37.12 -7.94
CA GLY A 267 -11.40 38.53 -7.62
C GLY A 267 -11.88 38.78 -6.20
N THR A 268 -12.42 37.76 -5.52
CA THR A 268 -13.00 37.91 -4.18
C THR A 268 -12.04 37.39 -3.12
N ALA A 269 -11.77 38.22 -2.11
CA ALA A 269 -10.96 37.83 -0.96
C ALA A 269 -11.65 36.68 -0.18
N ALA A 270 -10.89 35.63 0.10
CA ALA A 270 -11.34 34.40 0.74
C ALA A 270 -10.68 34.16 2.10
N VAL A 271 -9.35 34.24 2.16
CA VAL A 271 -8.57 34.06 3.40
C VAL A 271 -7.70 35.30 3.62
N GLY A 272 -8.11 36.16 4.55
CA GLY A 272 -7.49 37.48 4.71
C GLY A 272 -7.63 38.29 3.42
N GLU A 273 -6.50 38.71 2.83
CA GLU A 273 -6.48 39.42 1.54
C GLU A 273 -6.36 38.49 0.32
N TRP A 274 -6.17 37.18 0.54
CA TRP A 274 -5.94 36.23 -0.55
C TRP A 274 -7.25 35.76 -1.15
N THR A 275 -7.27 35.68 -2.48
CA THR A 275 -8.35 35.04 -3.24
C THR A 275 -8.26 33.52 -3.14
N ALA A 276 -9.30 32.79 -3.55
CA ALA A 276 -9.23 31.33 -3.62
C ALA A 276 -8.08 30.87 -4.52
N LYS A 277 -7.86 31.54 -5.66
CA LYS A 277 -6.71 31.27 -6.55
C LYS A 277 -5.37 31.49 -5.84
N ASP A 278 -5.22 32.55 -5.05
CA ASP A 278 -3.99 32.82 -4.29
C ASP A 278 -3.72 31.70 -3.28
N VAL A 279 -4.75 31.19 -2.57
CA VAL A 279 -4.63 30.04 -1.67
C VAL A 279 -4.15 28.80 -2.43
N LEU A 280 -4.74 28.49 -3.59
CA LEU A 280 -4.32 27.34 -4.40
C LEU A 280 -2.87 27.46 -4.88
N ALA A 281 -2.42 28.65 -5.28
CA ALA A 281 -1.03 28.88 -5.68
C ALA A 281 -0.04 28.68 -4.52
N HIS A 282 -0.42 29.12 -3.32
CA HIS A 282 0.34 28.87 -2.08
C HIS A 282 0.47 27.37 -1.79
N VAL A 283 -0.64 26.62 -1.85
CA VAL A 283 -0.63 25.16 -1.63
C VAL A 283 0.28 24.46 -2.65
N ALA A 284 0.20 24.86 -3.92
CA ALA A 284 1.05 24.31 -4.98
C ALA A 284 2.54 24.57 -4.74
N ALA A 285 2.90 25.76 -4.25
CA ALA A 285 4.28 26.11 -3.91
C ALA A 285 4.83 25.24 -2.77
N TRP A 286 4.03 24.94 -1.75
CA TRP A 286 4.43 24.01 -0.70
C TRP A 286 4.62 22.59 -1.21
N ASP A 287 3.74 22.09 -2.07
CA ASP A 287 3.93 20.77 -2.71
C ASP A 287 5.23 20.72 -3.54
N ARG A 288 5.54 21.81 -4.27
CA ARG A 288 6.76 21.92 -5.06
C ARG A 288 8.00 21.91 -4.17
N TRP A 289 7.98 22.69 -3.09
CA TRP A 289 9.04 22.70 -2.10
C TRP A 289 9.20 21.31 -1.44
N ALA A 290 8.10 20.63 -1.09
CA ALA A 290 8.14 19.29 -0.52
C ALA A 290 8.73 18.26 -1.48
N CYS A 291 8.37 18.35 -2.76
CA CYS A 291 8.94 17.54 -3.83
C CYS A 291 10.46 17.73 -3.94
N GLU A 292 10.94 18.97 -3.86
CA GLU A 292 12.37 19.28 -3.91
C GLU A 292 13.12 18.76 -2.67
N GLN A 293 12.59 18.97 -1.46
CA GLN A 293 13.27 18.49 -0.25
C GLN A 293 13.25 16.96 -0.19
N THR A 294 12.16 16.32 -0.63
CA THR A 294 12.11 14.84 -0.78
C THR A 294 13.24 14.35 -1.68
N GLY A 295 13.46 15.01 -2.82
CA GLY A 295 14.53 14.66 -3.75
C GLY A 295 15.94 14.85 -3.19
N ARG A 296 16.17 15.88 -2.36
CA ARG A 296 17.44 16.10 -1.65
C ARG A 296 17.68 15.01 -0.61
N MET A 297 16.68 14.76 0.21
CA MET A 297 16.76 13.78 1.31
C MET A 297 16.94 12.35 0.77
N ALA A 298 16.29 12.00 -0.35
CA ALA A 298 16.49 10.73 -1.02
C ALA A 298 17.92 10.52 -1.57
N LYS A 299 18.67 11.61 -1.80
CA LYS A 299 20.10 11.58 -2.17
C LYS A 299 21.05 11.62 -0.96
N GLY A 300 20.51 11.69 0.26
CA GLY A 300 21.28 11.88 1.49
C GLY A 300 21.78 13.33 1.69
N GLU A 301 21.20 14.29 0.97
CA GLU A 301 21.50 15.72 1.16
C GLU A 301 20.60 16.31 2.26
N GLU A 302 21.14 17.26 3.03
CA GLU A 302 20.35 18.04 3.99
C GLU A 302 19.26 18.83 3.27
N PRO A 303 17.99 18.82 3.75
CA PRO A 303 16.94 19.63 3.17
C PRO A 303 17.14 21.12 3.48
N ASP A 304 16.60 21.98 2.63
CA ASP A 304 16.57 23.43 2.85
C ASP A 304 15.30 23.84 3.57
N LEU A 305 15.45 24.16 4.86
CA LEU A 305 14.38 24.58 5.74
C LEU A 305 14.16 26.11 5.79
N SER A 306 14.83 26.89 4.94
CA SER A 306 14.68 28.36 4.97
C SER A 306 13.22 28.79 4.79
N ALA A 307 12.47 28.11 3.90
CA ALA A 307 11.05 28.34 3.69
C ALA A 307 10.20 28.06 4.94
N ALA A 308 10.51 26.99 5.69
CA ALA A 308 9.83 26.69 6.96
C ALA A 308 10.26 27.61 8.11
N GLY A 309 11.43 28.26 7.99
CA GLY A 309 11.92 29.23 8.98
C GLY A 309 11.27 30.62 8.86
N ASP A 310 10.73 30.96 7.70
CA ASP A 310 9.98 32.20 7.42
C ASP A 310 8.84 31.91 6.43
N GLU A 311 7.82 31.21 6.94
CA GLU A 311 6.67 30.77 6.14
C GLU A 311 5.94 31.96 5.50
N ASP A 312 5.84 33.09 6.21
CA ASP A 312 5.18 34.29 5.71
C ASP A 312 5.90 34.88 4.48
N ALA A 313 7.23 34.98 4.52
CA ALA A 313 8.00 35.47 3.38
C ALA A 313 7.93 34.51 2.20
N PHE A 314 8.02 33.20 2.44
CA PHE A 314 7.88 32.19 1.39
C PHE A 314 6.50 32.25 0.72
N ASN A 315 5.44 32.29 1.54
CA ASN A 315 4.05 32.39 1.10
C ASN A 315 3.79 33.65 0.27
N ALA A 316 4.30 34.81 0.73
CA ALA A 316 4.15 36.07 0.01
C ALA A 316 4.83 36.03 -1.37
N LEU A 317 6.03 35.44 -1.46
CA LEU A 317 6.75 35.26 -2.72
C LEU A 317 6.01 34.31 -3.67
N ALA A 318 5.53 33.17 -3.15
CA ALA A 318 4.76 32.20 -3.91
C ALA A 318 3.49 32.84 -4.51
N VAL A 319 2.67 33.49 -3.68
CA VAL A 319 1.44 34.16 -4.16
C VAL A 319 1.77 35.26 -5.16
N ALA A 320 2.80 36.08 -4.91
CA ALA A 320 3.20 37.15 -5.83
C ALA A 320 3.62 36.61 -7.21
N ALA A 321 4.31 35.48 -7.28
CA ALA A 321 4.74 34.85 -8.54
C ALA A 321 3.56 34.37 -9.41
N TRP A 322 2.45 33.97 -8.78
CA TRP A 322 1.28 33.41 -9.45
C TRP A 322 0.09 34.37 -9.58
N ARG A 323 0.11 35.51 -8.89
CA ARG A 323 -1.03 36.45 -8.81
C ARG A 323 -1.58 36.88 -10.17
N ASN A 324 -0.69 37.15 -11.14
CA ASN A 324 -1.07 37.58 -12.49
C ASN A 324 -1.24 36.41 -13.49
N ARG A 325 -1.12 35.16 -13.06
CA ARG A 325 -1.34 33.99 -13.90
C ARG A 325 -2.84 33.62 -13.98
N PRO A 326 -3.31 33.03 -15.08
CA PRO A 326 -4.66 32.47 -15.19
C PRO A 326 -4.95 31.41 -14.12
N LEU A 327 -6.22 31.24 -13.76
CA LEU A 327 -6.66 30.19 -12.82
C LEU A 327 -6.23 28.79 -13.29
N GLU A 328 -6.36 28.53 -14.59
CA GLU A 328 -5.98 27.26 -15.22
C GLU A 328 -4.49 26.93 -15.02
N GLU A 329 -3.58 27.89 -15.15
CA GLU A 329 -2.15 27.68 -14.91
C GLU A 329 -1.85 27.36 -13.44
N VAL A 330 -2.58 27.97 -12.50
CA VAL A 330 -2.44 27.69 -11.06
C VAL A 330 -2.93 26.27 -10.73
N LEU A 331 -4.05 25.85 -11.31
CA LEU A 331 -4.59 24.50 -11.12
C LEU A 331 -3.68 23.43 -11.73
N ALA A 332 -3.09 23.70 -12.91
CA ALA A 332 -2.10 22.82 -13.51
C ALA A 332 -0.87 22.67 -12.62
N GLU A 333 -0.30 23.77 -12.11
CA GLU A 333 0.83 23.70 -11.18
C GLU A 333 0.48 22.93 -9.89
N LEU A 334 -0.71 23.16 -9.33
CA LEU A 334 -1.20 22.46 -8.14
C LEU A 334 -1.23 20.92 -8.35
N GLN A 335 -1.66 20.47 -9.52
CA GLN A 335 -1.69 19.05 -9.89
C GLN A 335 -0.28 18.52 -10.16
N GLU A 336 0.51 19.19 -10.99
CA GLU A 336 1.85 18.76 -11.37
C GLU A 336 2.79 18.67 -10.17
N ALA A 337 2.74 19.64 -9.24
CA ALA A 337 3.54 19.63 -8.03
C ALA A 337 3.22 18.42 -7.14
N ARG A 338 1.92 18.15 -6.90
CA ARG A 338 1.46 17.00 -6.11
C ARG A 338 1.82 15.67 -6.77
N ALA A 339 1.57 15.52 -8.07
CA ALA A 339 1.86 14.30 -8.81
C ALA A 339 3.36 14.00 -8.84
N ALA A 340 4.20 15.03 -9.02
CA ALA A 340 5.66 14.88 -8.96
C ALA A 340 6.11 14.42 -7.57
N TRP A 341 5.59 15.03 -6.50
CA TRP A 341 5.94 14.66 -5.13
C TRP A 341 5.51 13.24 -4.78
N VAL A 342 4.24 12.90 -4.99
CA VAL A 342 3.69 11.56 -4.73
C VAL A 342 4.43 10.50 -5.56
N GLY A 343 4.76 10.82 -6.82
CA GLY A 343 5.55 9.94 -7.68
C GLY A 343 6.95 9.67 -7.13
N GLN A 344 7.60 10.62 -6.46
CA GLN A 344 8.86 10.36 -5.75
C GLN A 344 8.65 9.49 -4.52
N LEU A 345 7.66 9.80 -3.69
CA LEU A 345 7.36 9.06 -2.46
C LEU A 345 7.03 7.58 -2.72
N LYS A 346 6.29 7.28 -3.79
CA LYS A 346 5.97 5.90 -4.21
C LYS A 346 7.20 5.07 -4.60
N ARG A 347 8.29 5.70 -5.03
CA ARG A 347 9.52 5.02 -5.46
C ARG A 347 10.52 4.79 -4.33
N LEU A 348 10.31 5.39 -3.16
CA LEU A 348 11.19 5.19 -2.02
C LEU A 348 11.07 3.75 -1.49
N PRO A 349 12.19 3.10 -1.13
CA PRO A 349 12.15 1.90 -0.30
C PRO A 349 11.41 2.16 1.01
N GLU A 350 10.75 1.15 1.57
CA GLU A 350 9.98 1.31 2.82
C GLU A 350 10.86 1.80 3.96
N GLU A 351 12.04 1.20 4.10
CA GLU A 351 13.03 1.61 5.09
C GLU A 351 13.36 3.11 5.00
N GLU A 352 13.53 3.66 3.80
CA GLU A 352 13.83 5.08 3.62
C GLU A 352 12.59 5.98 3.79
N PHE A 353 11.40 5.49 3.45
CA PHE A 353 10.14 6.22 3.65
C PHE A 353 9.84 6.39 5.15
N PHE A 354 10.03 5.34 5.96
CA PHE A 354 9.72 5.34 7.39
C PHE A 354 10.89 5.73 8.29
N ARG A 355 12.10 5.90 7.74
CA ARG A 355 13.29 6.30 8.51
C ARG A 355 13.10 7.65 9.20
N ARG A 356 13.30 7.65 10.52
CA ARG A 356 13.48 8.86 11.31
C ARG A 356 14.85 9.48 11.08
N ARG A 357 14.86 10.81 10.98
CA ARG A 357 16.07 11.59 10.75
C ARG A 357 16.02 12.87 11.60
N PRO A 358 17.14 13.30 12.19
CA PRO A 358 17.19 14.55 12.94
C PRO A 358 17.05 15.73 11.99
N LEU A 359 16.19 16.69 12.31
CA LEU A 359 16.01 17.90 11.51
C LEU A 359 15.57 19.08 12.39
N GLY A 360 16.29 20.20 12.31
CA GLY A 360 15.91 21.43 13.01
C GLY A 360 15.80 21.32 14.54
N GLY A 361 16.48 20.37 15.17
CA GLY A 361 16.40 20.11 16.62
C GLY A 361 15.27 19.18 17.06
N GLY A 362 14.51 18.61 16.11
CA GLY A 362 13.54 17.54 16.33
C GLY A 362 13.82 16.29 15.48
N GLU A 363 12.90 15.32 15.52
CA GLU A 363 12.90 14.15 14.63
C GLU A 363 11.86 14.34 13.52
N TRP A 364 12.22 13.95 12.30
CA TRP A 364 11.37 13.99 11.12
C TRP A 364 11.35 12.64 10.41
N ASP A 365 10.19 12.30 9.83
CA ASP A 365 9.99 11.21 8.87
C ASP A 365 8.93 11.62 7.82
N PHE A 366 8.84 10.89 6.69
CA PHE A 366 7.84 11.19 5.67
C PHE A 366 6.39 11.00 6.15
N PRO A 367 6.03 9.96 6.94
CA PRO A 367 4.69 9.85 7.52
C PRO A 367 4.23 11.08 8.29
N GLY A 368 5.06 11.60 9.19
CA GLY A 368 4.78 12.82 9.96
C GLY A 368 4.60 14.03 9.05
N TRP A 369 5.46 14.15 8.04
CA TRP A 369 5.40 15.26 7.09
C TRP A 369 4.13 15.23 6.23
N LEU A 370 3.73 14.05 5.74
CA LEU A 370 2.46 13.86 5.01
C LEU A 370 1.24 14.23 5.84
N LYS A 371 1.25 13.96 7.15
CA LYS A 371 0.17 14.37 8.05
C LYS A 371 0.10 15.89 8.22
N VAL A 372 1.25 16.57 8.28
CA VAL A 372 1.29 18.04 8.30
C VAL A 372 0.67 18.61 7.03
N TYR A 373 1.05 18.10 5.86
CA TYR A 373 0.52 18.56 4.57
C TYR A 373 -0.97 18.30 4.42
N ARG A 374 -1.42 17.10 4.81
CA ARG A 374 -2.84 16.78 4.85
C ARG A 374 -3.60 17.76 5.74
N ARG A 375 -3.13 17.98 6.98
CA ARG A 375 -3.79 18.88 7.93
C ARG A 375 -3.83 20.32 7.39
N HIS A 376 -2.74 20.79 6.82
CA HIS A 376 -2.64 22.11 6.21
C HIS A 376 -3.67 22.29 5.09
N GLU A 377 -3.83 21.30 4.22
CA GLU A 377 -4.82 21.31 3.14
C GLU A 377 -6.26 21.23 3.68
N ASP A 378 -6.50 20.41 4.71
CA ASP A 378 -7.80 20.32 5.41
C ASP A 378 -8.17 21.66 6.08
N GLU A 379 -7.21 22.38 6.66
CA GLU A 379 -7.42 23.72 7.26
C GLU A 379 -7.83 24.76 6.20
N HIS A 380 -7.18 24.76 5.03
CA HIS A 380 -7.57 25.63 3.90
C HIS A 380 -8.94 25.26 3.33
N ALA A 381 -9.23 23.96 3.18
CA ALA A 381 -10.53 23.49 2.73
C ALA A 381 -11.64 23.96 3.69
N ALA A 382 -11.42 23.89 5.01
CA ALA A 382 -12.37 24.38 6.01
C ALA A 382 -12.58 25.90 5.91
N ALA A 383 -11.50 26.68 5.77
CA ALA A 383 -11.58 28.13 5.63
C ALA A 383 -12.36 28.54 4.36
N LEU A 384 -12.07 27.90 3.23
CA LEU A 384 -12.75 28.13 1.95
C LEU A 384 -14.22 27.68 1.98
N ALA A 385 -14.53 26.58 2.68
CA ALA A 385 -15.91 26.14 2.87
C ALA A 385 -16.74 27.16 3.65
N GLU A 386 -16.19 27.79 4.70
CA GLU A 386 -16.88 28.87 5.42
C GLU A 386 -17.05 30.11 4.54
N TRP A 387 -16.01 30.52 3.83
CA TRP A 387 -16.07 31.66 2.90
C TRP A 387 -17.12 31.46 1.79
N ARG A 388 -17.20 30.25 1.22
CA ARG A 388 -18.13 29.90 0.14
C ARG A 388 -19.59 30.09 0.54
N LYS A 389 -19.97 29.90 1.81
CA LYS A 389 -21.36 30.04 2.26
C LYS A 389 -21.98 31.40 1.90
N ALA A 390 -21.15 32.46 1.84
CA ALA A 390 -21.58 33.81 1.48
C ALA A 390 -21.64 34.07 -0.04
N HIS A 391 -21.15 33.15 -0.88
CA HIS A 391 -20.91 33.35 -2.31
C HIS A 391 -21.53 32.26 -3.21
N LEU A 392 -22.33 31.36 -2.64
CA LEU A 392 -22.96 30.25 -3.36
C LEU A 392 -23.84 30.74 -4.53
N ARG A 393 -23.40 30.43 -5.75
CA ARG A 393 -24.25 30.40 -6.94
C ARG A 393 -24.53 28.92 -7.24
N VAL A 394 -25.80 28.55 -7.35
CA VAL A 394 -26.17 27.15 -7.61
C VAL A 394 -26.36 26.96 -9.12
N LYS A 395 -25.90 25.80 -9.61
CA LYS A 395 -26.09 25.18 -10.93
C LYS A 395 -24.95 25.25 -11.96
N SER A 396 -23.92 26.09 -11.82
CA SER A 396 -22.74 26.08 -12.71
C SER A 396 -21.49 26.60 -12.02
N GLY A 397 -20.30 26.46 -12.63
CA GLY A 397 -19.03 26.97 -12.12
C GLY A 397 -17.93 26.96 -13.20
N SER A 398 -16.70 27.29 -12.80
CA SER A 398 -15.54 27.32 -13.72
C SER A 398 -15.22 25.94 -14.32
N LYS A 399 -15.09 25.85 -15.66
CA LYS A 399 -14.60 24.67 -16.38
C LYS A 399 -13.22 24.23 -15.90
N ALA A 400 -12.31 25.19 -15.69
CA ALA A 400 -10.94 24.89 -15.27
C ALA A 400 -10.94 24.18 -13.91
N LEU A 401 -11.73 24.69 -12.96
CA LEU A 401 -11.89 24.07 -11.65
C LEU A 401 -12.58 22.70 -11.75
N LEU A 402 -13.66 22.57 -12.53
CA LEU A 402 -14.33 21.29 -12.73
C LEU A 402 -13.37 20.21 -13.28
N SER A 403 -12.59 20.57 -14.30
CA SER A 403 -11.59 19.68 -14.90
C SER A 403 -10.55 19.27 -13.86
N ALA A 404 -10.08 20.23 -13.05
CA ALA A 404 -9.10 19.95 -12.00
C ALA A 404 -9.65 19.06 -10.88
N SER A 405 -10.91 19.26 -10.50
CA SER A 405 -11.61 18.47 -9.49
C SER A 405 -11.88 17.04 -9.96
N LEU A 406 -12.27 16.85 -11.24
CA LEU A 406 -12.43 15.51 -11.82
C LEU A 406 -11.12 14.72 -11.78
N ALA A 407 -10.01 15.34 -12.17
CA ALA A 407 -8.69 14.72 -12.08
C ALA A 407 -8.32 14.36 -10.63
N ALA A 408 -8.51 15.28 -9.68
CA ALA A 408 -8.23 15.03 -8.26
C ALA A 408 -9.13 13.94 -7.66
N GLY A 409 -10.42 13.90 -8.01
CA GLY A 409 -11.35 12.85 -7.58
C GLY A 409 -10.99 11.48 -8.18
N ARG A 410 -10.52 11.45 -9.43
CA ARG A 410 -10.01 10.23 -10.04
C ARG A 410 -8.74 9.74 -9.37
N GLU A 411 -7.80 10.63 -9.07
CA GLU A 411 -6.58 10.30 -8.30
C GLU A 411 -6.91 9.78 -6.90
N GLU A 412 -7.88 10.41 -6.22
CA GLU A 412 -8.38 9.97 -4.93
C GLU A 412 -8.93 8.53 -4.97
N LEU A 413 -9.78 8.23 -5.96
CA LEU A 413 -10.33 6.88 -6.17
C LEU A 413 -9.25 5.86 -6.46
N LEU A 414 -8.29 6.18 -7.35
CA LEU A 414 -7.19 5.29 -7.70
C LEU A 414 -6.26 5.04 -6.50
N ALA A 415 -5.94 6.07 -5.72
CA ALA A 415 -5.13 5.92 -4.52
C ALA A 415 -5.83 5.09 -3.44
N ALA A 416 -7.16 5.20 -3.33
CA ALA A 416 -7.95 4.34 -2.44
C ALA A 416 -8.04 2.89 -2.96
N ALA A 417 -8.16 2.69 -4.28
CA ALA A 417 -8.16 1.36 -4.89
C ALA A 417 -6.82 0.63 -4.69
N GLU A 418 -5.70 1.35 -4.68
CA GLU A 418 -4.38 0.80 -4.38
C GLU A 418 -4.28 0.18 -2.97
N LEU A 419 -5.20 0.47 -2.05
CA LEU A 419 -5.24 -0.18 -0.73
C LEU A 419 -5.54 -1.69 -0.83
N VAL A 420 -6.30 -2.08 -1.86
CA VAL A 420 -6.67 -3.48 -2.12
C VAL A 420 -5.54 -4.18 -2.85
N SER A 421 -5.03 -5.26 -2.27
CA SER A 421 -4.01 -6.07 -2.96
C SER A 421 -4.58 -6.72 -4.22
N PRO A 422 -3.76 -6.99 -5.26
CA PRO A 422 -4.19 -7.70 -6.46
C PRO A 422 -4.97 -8.99 -6.18
N GLU A 423 -4.60 -9.73 -5.14
CA GLU A 423 -5.21 -10.99 -4.72
C GLU A 423 -6.62 -10.81 -4.12
N GLU A 424 -6.90 -9.63 -3.58
CA GLU A 424 -8.15 -9.30 -2.90
C GLU A 424 -9.18 -8.62 -3.80
N GLN A 425 -8.79 -8.16 -4.99
CA GLN A 425 -9.61 -7.29 -5.86
C GLN A 425 -11.00 -7.87 -6.18
N ALA A 426 -11.11 -9.19 -6.34
CA ALA A 426 -12.33 -9.90 -6.68
C ALA A 426 -12.91 -10.75 -5.54
N SER A 427 -12.34 -10.69 -4.33
CA SER A 427 -12.69 -11.59 -3.22
C SER A 427 -13.02 -10.86 -1.92
N ARG A 428 -12.36 -9.73 -1.65
CA ARG A 428 -12.54 -8.97 -0.42
C ARG A 428 -13.68 -7.95 -0.56
N PRO A 429 -14.70 -7.98 0.31
CA PRO A 429 -15.69 -6.92 0.36
C PRO A 429 -15.08 -5.61 0.84
N VAL A 430 -15.33 -4.53 0.10
CA VAL A 430 -14.83 -3.17 0.38
C VAL A 430 -15.94 -2.11 0.40
N CYS A 431 -17.11 -2.41 -0.13
CA CYS A 431 -18.30 -1.55 -0.03
C CYS A 431 -19.53 -2.44 0.21
N GLY A 432 -19.93 -2.60 1.47
CA GLY A 432 -20.95 -3.58 1.84
C GLY A 432 -20.53 -5.00 1.43
N VAL A 433 -21.20 -5.58 0.43
CA VAL A 433 -20.89 -6.91 -0.12
C VAL A 433 -20.07 -6.86 -1.42
N TRP A 434 -19.78 -5.66 -1.93
CA TRP A 434 -19.07 -5.45 -3.19
C TRP A 434 -17.57 -5.50 -3.00
N THR A 435 -16.91 -6.18 -3.93
CA THR A 435 -15.45 -6.22 -4.07
C THR A 435 -14.94 -4.99 -4.81
N LEU A 436 -13.61 -4.79 -4.90
CA LEU A 436 -13.07 -3.69 -5.69
C LEU A 436 -13.50 -3.81 -7.17
N GLN A 437 -13.47 -5.03 -7.72
CA GLN A 437 -13.93 -5.30 -9.08
C GLN A 437 -15.40 -4.89 -9.27
N ASP A 438 -16.27 -5.24 -8.31
CA ASP A 438 -17.69 -4.85 -8.37
C ASP A 438 -17.84 -3.31 -8.34
N VAL A 439 -17.12 -2.63 -7.44
CA VAL A 439 -17.17 -1.15 -7.31
C VAL A 439 -16.69 -0.45 -8.59
N LEU A 440 -15.53 -0.82 -9.12
CA LEU A 440 -14.99 -0.18 -10.33
C LEU A 440 -15.84 -0.46 -11.57
N GLY A 441 -16.39 -1.67 -11.67
CA GLY A 441 -17.33 -2.03 -12.72
C GLY A 441 -18.62 -1.21 -12.64
N HIS A 442 -19.18 -1.07 -11.44
CA HIS A 442 -20.36 -0.24 -11.18
C HIS A 442 -20.13 1.24 -11.53
N ILE A 443 -18.97 1.80 -11.16
CA ILE A 443 -18.61 3.18 -11.55
C ILE A 443 -18.54 3.28 -13.09
N ALA A 444 -17.93 2.30 -13.75
CA ALA A 444 -17.82 2.29 -15.21
C ALA A 444 -19.19 2.27 -15.90
N ASP A 445 -20.16 1.53 -15.35
CA ASP A 445 -21.52 1.46 -15.89
C ASP A 445 -22.27 2.80 -15.76
N TRP A 446 -22.18 3.46 -14.60
CA TRP A 446 -22.79 4.78 -14.40
C TRP A 446 -22.10 5.87 -15.21
N GLU A 447 -20.77 5.87 -15.27
CA GLU A 447 -20.02 6.78 -16.14
C GLU A 447 -20.42 6.58 -17.61
N ALA A 448 -20.67 5.34 -18.06
CA ALA A 448 -21.11 5.06 -19.44
C ALA A 448 -22.51 5.62 -19.73
N TYR A 449 -23.42 5.48 -18.76
CA TYR A 449 -24.75 6.08 -18.81
C TYR A 449 -24.66 7.60 -18.91
N LEU A 450 -23.89 8.24 -18.02
CA LEU A 450 -23.71 9.70 -18.00
C LEU A 450 -23.03 10.20 -19.28
N LEU A 451 -22.01 9.48 -19.78
CA LEU A 451 -21.31 9.80 -21.02
C LEU A 451 -22.25 9.85 -22.23
N ALA A 452 -23.23 8.96 -22.31
CA ALA A 452 -24.19 8.96 -23.40
C ALA A 452 -25.03 10.26 -23.42
N GLY A 453 -25.57 10.69 -22.27
CA GLY A 453 -26.31 11.94 -22.17
C GLY A 453 -25.43 13.18 -22.35
N LEU A 454 -24.20 13.16 -21.83
CA LEU A 454 -23.21 14.23 -22.04
C LEU A 454 -22.87 14.41 -23.53
N ARG A 455 -22.76 13.33 -24.30
CA ARG A 455 -22.56 13.40 -25.77
C ARG A 455 -23.75 14.03 -26.49
N ASP A 456 -24.98 13.76 -26.06
CA ASP A 456 -26.16 14.43 -26.62
C ASP A 456 -26.15 15.93 -26.35
N MET A 457 -25.87 16.31 -25.10
CA MET A 457 -25.79 17.72 -24.71
C MET A 457 -24.64 18.47 -25.39
N ALA A 458 -23.47 17.83 -25.54
CA ALA A 458 -22.36 18.38 -26.33
C ALA A 458 -22.74 18.58 -27.80
N ALA A 459 -23.63 17.75 -28.34
CA ALA A 459 -24.21 17.92 -29.67
C ALA A 459 -25.41 18.89 -29.72
N GLY A 460 -25.71 19.58 -28.62
CA GLY A 460 -26.77 20.58 -28.51
C GLY A 460 -28.19 20.01 -28.43
N ARG A 461 -28.34 18.72 -28.09
CA ARG A 461 -29.63 18.04 -27.91
C ARG A 461 -29.85 17.69 -26.43
N PRO A 462 -31.12 17.58 -25.98
CA PRO A 462 -31.40 17.03 -24.65
C PRO A 462 -30.88 15.60 -24.51
N PRO A 463 -30.45 15.16 -23.31
CA PRO A 463 -30.03 13.79 -23.08
C PRO A 463 -31.14 12.80 -23.46
N GLN A 464 -30.80 11.73 -24.18
CA GLN A 464 -31.76 10.71 -24.64
C GLN A 464 -31.70 9.40 -23.82
N VAL A 465 -30.90 9.36 -22.75
CA VAL A 465 -30.79 8.19 -21.88
C VAL A 465 -32.10 7.93 -21.13
N GLU A 466 -32.40 6.65 -20.87
CA GLU A 466 -33.65 6.25 -20.22
C GLU A 466 -33.60 6.51 -18.71
N TYR A 467 -34.68 7.06 -18.14
CA TYR A 467 -34.81 7.21 -16.69
C TYR A 467 -34.74 5.86 -15.98
N VAL A 468 -33.91 5.76 -14.93
CA VAL A 468 -33.73 4.55 -14.12
C VAL A 468 -34.56 4.69 -12.83
N PRO A 469 -35.74 4.05 -12.71
CA PRO A 469 -36.61 4.22 -11.56
C PRO A 469 -36.16 3.48 -10.29
N ASP A 470 -35.39 2.40 -10.46
CA ASP A 470 -34.87 1.57 -9.37
C ASP A 470 -33.37 1.36 -9.60
N GLU A 471 -32.59 2.33 -9.12
CA GLU A 471 -31.13 2.35 -9.24
C GLU A 471 -30.50 1.13 -8.55
N GLU A 472 -31.08 0.64 -7.45
CA GLU A 472 -30.56 -0.54 -6.78
C GLU A 472 -30.75 -1.82 -7.61
N ALA A 473 -31.91 -1.99 -8.26
CA ALA A 473 -32.15 -3.12 -9.15
C ALA A 473 -31.24 -3.07 -10.38
N TRP A 474 -31.00 -1.86 -10.90
CA TRP A 474 -30.03 -1.64 -11.97
C TRP A 474 -28.61 -2.02 -11.52
N ASN A 475 -28.15 -1.49 -10.37
CA ASN A 475 -26.85 -1.80 -9.77
C ASN A 475 -26.64 -3.31 -9.58
N ARG A 476 -27.64 -4.01 -9.02
CA ARG A 476 -27.57 -5.48 -8.83
C ARG A 476 -27.43 -6.22 -10.15
N THR A 477 -28.15 -5.79 -11.18
CA THR A 477 -28.14 -6.45 -12.50
C THR A 477 -26.78 -6.30 -13.18
N TYR A 478 -26.23 -5.09 -13.18
CA TYR A 478 -24.95 -4.79 -13.82
C TYR A 478 -23.76 -5.38 -13.06
N ALA A 479 -23.74 -5.27 -11.72
CA ALA A 479 -22.72 -5.93 -10.90
C ALA A 479 -22.71 -7.46 -11.11
N LEU A 480 -23.88 -8.09 -11.20
CA LEU A 480 -23.99 -9.53 -11.50
C LEU A 480 -23.43 -9.87 -12.90
N ALA A 481 -23.69 -9.03 -13.90
CA ALA A 481 -23.18 -9.22 -15.25
C ALA A 481 -21.64 -9.09 -15.33
N ARG A 482 -21.04 -8.26 -14.47
CA ARG A 482 -19.58 -8.06 -14.39
C ARG A 482 -18.84 -9.09 -13.55
N ARG A 483 -19.51 -9.77 -12.62
CA ARG A 483 -18.87 -10.67 -11.63
C ARG A 483 -18.01 -11.79 -12.23
N ASN A 484 -18.31 -12.26 -13.44
CA ASN A 484 -17.54 -13.32 -14.11
C ASN A 484 -16.60 -12.80 -15.21
N GLN A 485 -16.46 -11.48 -15.36
CA GLN A 485 -15.55 -10.89 -16.33
C GLN A 485 -14.12 -10.90 -15.77
N PRO A 486 -13.10 -11.03 -16.64
CA PRO A 486 -11.71 -10.83 -16.25
C PRO A 486 -11.50 -9.43 -15.69
N TRP A 487 -10.63 -9.32 -14.67
CA TRP A 487 -10.24 -8.05 -14.07
C TRP A 487 -9.78 -7.04 -15.13
N GLU A 488 -8.99 -7.50 -16.10
CA GLU A 488 -8.44 -6.66 -17.17
C GLU A 488 -9.54 -6.01 -18.02
N THR A 489 -10.66 -6.70 -18.24
CA THR A 489 -11.81 -6.16 -18.96
C THR A 489 -12.51 -5.08 -18.15
N VAL A 490 -12.80 -5.36 -16.87
CA VAL A 490 -13.45 -4.39 -15.98
C VAL A 490 -12.58 -3.14 -15.82
N TRP A 491 -11.28 -3.33 -15.66
CA TRP A 491 -10.31 -2.25 -15.57
C TRP A 491 -10.23 -1.42 -16.86
N ALA A 492 -10.22 -2.07 -18.03
CA ALA A 492 -10.18 -1.38 -19.32
C ALA A 492 -11.45 -0.55 -19.56
N ASP A 493 -12.63 -1.08 -19.23
CA ASP A 493 -13.90 -0.35 -19.30
C ASP A 493 -13.88 0.88 -18.39
N PHE A 494 -13.49 0.69 -17.12
CA PHE A 494 -13.38 1.75 -16.11
C PHE A 494 -12.42 2.88 -16.53
N GLN A 495 -11.31 2.56 -17.18
CA GLN A 495 -10.38 3.57 -17.71
C GLN A 495 -10.92 4.23 -18.97
N GLY A 496 -11.43 3.43 -19.91
CA GLY A 496 -11.86 3.92 -21.22
C GLY A 496 -13.05 4.87 -21.15
N VAL A 497 -14.03 4.57 -20.29
CA VAL A 497 -15.22 5.42 -20.15
C VAL A 497 -14.91 6.77 -19.51
N HIS A 498 -14.06 6.79 -18.49
CA HIS A 498 -13.60 8.02 -17.86
C HIS A 498 -12.80 8.89 -18.84
N GLN A 499 -11.90 8.28 -19.62
CA GLN A 499 -11.14 9.00 -20.65
C GLN A 499 -12.08 9.63 -21.69
N ALA A 500 -13.11 8.91 -22.15
CA ALA A 500 -14.09 9.44 -23.08
C ALA A 500 -14.95 10.57 -22.48
N LEU A 501 -15.21 10.56 -21.16
CA LEU A 501 -15.84 11.68 -20.46
C LEU A 501 -14.96 12.93 -20.48
N LEU A 502 -13.65 12.78 -20.22
CA LEU A 502 -12.70 13.88 -20.28
C LEU A 502 -12.58 14.47 -21.70
N GLU A 503 -12.60 13.64 -22.74
CA GLU A 503 -12.61 14.10 -24.13
C GLU A 503 -13.85 14.94 -24.46
N VAL A 504 -15.03 14.56 -23.93
CA VAL A 504 -16.25 15.37 -24.08
C VAL A 504 -16.11 16.70 -23.35
N LEU A 505 -15.62 16.70 -22.10
CA LEU A 505 -15.40 17.93 -21.33
C LEU A 505 -14.41 18.86 -22.03
N GLU A 506 -13.32 18.33 -22.56
CA GLU A 506 -12.31 19.09 -23.31
C GLU A 506 -12.97 19.83 -24.48
N GLY A 507 -13.82 19.13 -25.24
CA GLY A 507 -14.55 19.68 -26.39
C GLY A 507 -15.64 20.72 -26.05
N MET A 508 -16.11 20.82 -24.80
CA MET A 508 -17.15 21.77 -24.39
C MET A 508 -16.55 23.08 -23.89
N GLY A 509 -17.02 24.23 -24.41
CA GLY A 509 -16.66 25.53 -23.85
C GLY A 509 -17.39 25.82 -22.53
N GLN A 510 -16.99 26.89 -21.83
CA GLN A 510 -17.68 27.34 -20.61
C GLN A 510 -19.19 27.56 -20.82
N ALA A 511 -19.56 28.19 -21.94
CA ALA A 511 -20.96 28.44 -22.29
C ALA A 511 -21.76 27.16 -22.59
N ASP A 512 -21.09 26.10 -23.08
CA ASP A 512 -21.75 24.81 -23.32
C ASP A 512 -22.09 24.11 -22.00
N LEU A 513 -21.19 24.20 -21.01
CA LEU A 513 -21.41 23.65 -19.66
C LEU A 513 -22.56 24.35 -18.91
N GLU A 514 -22.81 25.60 -19.24
CA GLU A 514 -23.90 26.44 -18.69
C GLU A 514 -25.21 26.33 -19.47
N ARG A 515 -25.23 25.58 -20.57
CA ARG A 515 -26.43 25.48 -21.41
C ARG A 515 -27.45 24.53 -20.81
N ALA A 516 -28.63 25.07 -20.53
CA ALA A 516 -29.81 24.33 -20.05
C ALA A 516 -30.41 23.39 -21.09
N PHE A 517 -30.78 22.19 -20.65
CA PHE A 517 -31.56 21.20 -21.39
C PHE A 517 -32.69 20.64 -20.52
N PRO A 518 -33.78 20.13 -21.09
CA PRO A 518 -34.72 19.28 -20.35
C PRO A 518 -33.98 18.15 -19.65
N GLY A 519 -34.21 17.99 -18.33
CA GLY A 519 -33.57 16.96 -17.52
C GLY A 519 -34.20 15.58 -17.67
N VAL A 520 -33.49 14.56 -17.17
CA VAL A 520 -33.97 13.16 -17.13
C VAL A 520 -34.66 12.88 -15.79
N TRP A 521 -34.10 13.39 -14.69
CA TRP A 521 -34.64 13.24 -13.33
C TRP A 521 -35.34 14.51 -12.85
N GLU A 522 -34.90 15.65 -13.36
CA GLU A 522 -35.29 17.01 -13.00
C GLU A 522 -35.91 17.76 -14.19
N GLU A 523 -36.54 18.91 -13.96
CA GLU A 523 -37.14 19.71 -15.06
C GLU A 523 -36.09 20.22 -16.05
N GLU A 524 -34.92 20.63 -15.55
CA GLU A 524 -33.83 21.21 -16.33
C GLU A 524 -32.48 20.77 -15.79
N THR A 525 -31.58 20.36 -16.68
CA THR A 525 -30.24 19.89 -16.38
C THR A 525 -29.18 20.65 -17.17
N LEU A 526 -27.92 20.52 -16.72
CA LEU A 526 -26.74 21.15 -17.30
C LEU A 526 -25.64 20.11 -17.46
N PRO A 527 -24.80 20.20 -18.52
CA PRO A 527 -23.63 19.34 -18.62
C PRO A 527 -22.70 19.46 -17.42
N TYR A 528 -22.54 20.67 -16.86
CA TYR A 528 -21.77 20.88 -15.63
C TYR A 528 -22.28 20.01 -14.47
N ALA A 529 -23.61 19.92 -14.28
CA ALA A 529 -24.20 19.12 -13.21
C ALA A 529 -23.96 17.61 -13.39
N TRP A 530 -23.95 17.12 -14.63
CA TRP A 530 -23.66 15.70 -14.90
C TRP A 530 -22.19 15.35 -14.61
N PHE A 531 -21.26 16.25 -14.92
CA PHE A 531 -19.86 16.07 -14.51
C PHE A 531 -19.67 16.13 -12.99
N LEU A 532 -20.48 16.92 -12.26
CA LEU A 532 -20.49 16.86 -10.80
C LEU A 532 -20.92 15.48 -10.28
N LEU A 533 -21.96 14.88 -10.88
CA LEU A 533 -22.39 13.52 -10.50
C LEU A 533 -21.26 12.50 -10.68
N VAL A 534 -20.51 12.57 -11.77
CA VAL A 534 -19.32 11.71 -12.00
C VAL A 534 -18.31 11.86 -10.86
N LEU A 535 -17.99 13.10 -10.49
CA LEU A 535 -17.03 13.39 -9.42
C LEU A 535 -17.53 12.91 -8.05
N GLU A 536 -18.76 13.26 -7.68
CA GLU A 536 -19.36 12.92 -6.39
C GLU A 536 -19.43 11.41 -6.20
N HIS A 537 -19.85 10.68 -7.23
CA HIS A 537 -19.93 9.22 -7.21
C HIS A 537 -18.55 8.56 -7.05
N ALA A 538 -17.54 9.00 -7.80
CA ALA A 538 -16.18 8.49 -7.67
C ALA A 538 -15.63 8.70 -6.25
N ARG A 539 -15.92 9.85 -5.64
CA ARG A 539 -15.44 10.21 -4.30
C ARG A 539 -16.16 9.45 -3.19
N GLU A 540 -17.46 9.22 -3.33
CA GLU A 540 -18.24 8.37 -2.40
C GLU A 540 -17.58 6.99 -2.26
N HIS A 541 -17.26 6.35 -3.39
CA HIS A 541 -16.60 5.05 -3.38
C HIS A 541 -15.12 5.10 -2.99
N ALA A 542 -14.40 6.20 -3.25
CA ALA A 542 -13.07 6.38 -2.69
C ALA A 542 -13.11 6.44 -1.16
N ASP A 543 -14.14 7.05 -0.58
CA ASP A 543 -14.42 7.06 0.85
C ASP A 543 -14.75 5.66 1.38
N ASP A 544 -15.58 4.89 0.69
CA ASP A 544 -15.88 3.48 1.06
C ASP A 544 -14.61 2.63 1.12
N LEU A 545 -13.77 2.71 0.09
CA LEU A 545 -12.50 1.99 0.01
C LEU A 545 -11.58 2.36 1.17
N ARG A 546 -11.44 3.65 1.52
CA ARG A 546 -10.64 4.06 2.68
C ARG A 546 -11.23 3.57 3.99
N ARG A 547 -12.56 3.59 4.15
CA ARG A 547 -13.25 3.08 5.35
C ARG A 547 -13.08 1.58 5.53
N ALA A 548 -13.12 0.80 4.46
CA ALA A 548 -12.90 -0.65 4.50
C ALA A 548 -11.51 -1.05 5.01
N TYR A 549 -10.56 -0.12 4.90
CA TYR A 549 -9.20 -0.30 5.40
C TYR A 549 -8.94 0.48 6.68
N ALA A 550 -9.86 1.31 7.19
CA ALA A 550 -9.72 2.04 8.46
C ALA A 550 -9.54 1.06 9.64
N VAL A 551 -8.65 1.40 10.58
CA VAL A 551 -8.35 0.59 11.77
C VAL A 551 -8.62 1.41 13.02
#